data_AF-A0A9E3WEW3-F1
#
_entry.id   AF-A0A9E3WEW3-F1
#
_cell.length_a   1.000
_cell.length_b   1.000
_cell.length_c   1.000
_cell.angle_alpha   90.00
_cell.angle_beta   90.00
_cell.angle_gamma   90.00
#
_symmetry.space_group_name_H-M   'P 1'
#
loop_
_entity.id
_entity.type
_entity.pdbx_description
1 polymer ?
#
loop_
_entity_poly.entity_id
_entity_poly.type
_entity_poly.pdbx_seq_one_letter_code
_entity_poly.pdbx_strand_id
1 'polypeptide(L)'
;MPKRHRHPLTKHLRIIRQSLTAIDRSLGRVVALTNRAVRGASADRGPQKRKLKLSPKRRAELKLQGQYMGYVRRLKPRQKAQVKALRMEKGVRAAIEIARRMAKA
;
A
#
# COMPACT_ATOMS: atom_id res chain seq x y z
N MET A 1 -16.94 63.83 43.27
CA MET A 1 -17.68 62.70 42.64
C MET A 1 -16.70 61.81 41.88
N PRO A 2 -16.45 60.55 42.28
CA PRO A 2 -15.48 59.71 41.58
C PRO A 2 -16.09 59.18 40.27
N LYS A 3 -15.43 59.43 39.14
CA LYS A 3 -15.85 58.95 37.82
C LYS A 3 -15.60 57.44 37.74
N ARG A 4 -16.67 56.66 37.62
CA ARG A 4 -16.60 55.19 37.50
C ARG A 4 -16.01 54.79 36.14
N HIS A 5 -14.78 54.29 36.14
CA HIS A 5 -14.13 53.68 34.97
C HIS A 5 -14.80 52.33 34.61
N ARG A 6 -15.94 52.37 33.89
CA ARG A 6 -16.67 51.16 33.43
C ARG A 6 -16.28 50.66 32.04
N HIS A 7 -15.34 51.33 31.35
CA HIS A 7 -14.90 50.98 29.99
C HIS A 7 -13.70 50.01 29.82
N PRO A 8 -12.81 49.74 30.80
CA PRO A 8 -11.68 48.83 30.57
C PRO A 8 -12.10 47.35 30.65
N LEU A 9 -12.94 46.98 31.63
CA LEU A 9 -13.34 45.59 31.87
C LEU A 9 -14.09 44.97 30.68
N THR A 10 -15.02 45.71 30.07
CA THR A 10 -15.78 45.24 28.91
C THR A 10 -14.89 45.04 27.68
N LYS A 11 -13.86 45.87 27.51
CA LYS A 11 -12.84 45.70 26.45
C LYS A 11 -12.00 44.45 26.69
N HIS A 12 -11.54 44.21 27.93
CA HIS A 12 -10.77 43.01 28.27
C HIS A 12 -11.59 41.73 28.08
N LEU A 13 -12.86 41.71 28.51
CA LEU A 13 -13.76 40.57 28.29
C LEU A 13 -13.98 40.29 26.79
N ARG A 14 -14.11 41.33 25.97
CA ARG A 14 -14.21 41.19 24.51
C ARG A 14 -12.94 40.58 23.91
N ILE A 15 -11.76 41.02 24.36
CA ILE A 15 -10.47 40.48 23.90
C ILE A 15 -10.35 39.00 24.29
N ILE A 16 -10.71 38.64 25.52
CA ILE A 16 -10.69 37.25 25.99
C ILE A 16 -11.65 36.38 25.15
N ARG A 17 -12.85 36.87 24.84
CA ARG A 17 -13.78 36.16 23.95
C ARG A 17 -13.20 35.96 22.55
N GLN A 18 -12.51 36.96 22.02
CA GLN A 18 -11.87 36.87 20.70
C GLN A 18 -10.70 35.88 20.70
N SER A 19 -9.87 35.85 21.75
CA SER A 19 -8.77 34.89 21.84
C SER A 19 -9.27 33.46 21.99
N LEU A 20 -10.33 33.23 22.78
CA LEU A 20 -10.94 31.91 22.93
C LEU A 20 -11.52 31.38 21.60
N THR A 21 -12.20 32.24 20.82
CA THR A 21 -12.71 31.84 19.50
C THR A 21 -11.60 31.57 18.49
N ALA A 22 -10.47 32.29 18.58
CA ALA A 22 -9.28 32.01 17.76
C ALA A 22 -8.62 30.67 18.10
N ILE A 23 -8.57 30.31 19.39
CA ILE A 23 -8.08 29.02 19.88
C ILE A 23 -8.98 27.89 19.38
N ASP A 24 -10.30 28.00 19.56
CA ASP A 24 -11.28 27.01 19.11
C ASP A 24 -11.15 26.69 17.61
N ARG A 25 -11.06 27.73 16.77
CA ARG A 25 -10.82 27.57 15.33
C ARG A 25 -9.49 26.90 15.00
N SER A 26 -8.45 27.16 15.78
CA SER A 26 -7.13 26.58 15.57
C SER A 26 -7.12 25.10 15.95
N LEU A 27 -7.79 24.74 17.04
CA LEU A 27 -8.01 23.34 17.42
C LEU A 27 -8.85 22.59 16.38
N GLY A 28 -9.92 23.20 15.86
CA GLY A 28 -10.73 22.61 14.78
C GLY A 28 -9.90 22.30 13.52
N ARG A 29 -8.96 23.18 13.15
CA ARG A 29 -8.02 22.92 12.04
C ARG A 29 -7.07 21.78 12.33
N VAL A 30 -6.51 21.69 13.54
CA VAL A 30 -5.64 20.57 13.94
C VAL A 30 -6.40 19.25 13.86
N VAL A 31 -7.63 19.20 14.38
CA VAL A 31 -8.50 17.99 14.30
C VAL A 31 -8.80 17.61 12.86
N ALA A 32 -9.07 18.56 11.97
CA ALA A 32 -9.30 18.27 10.56
C ALA A 32 -8.04 17.71 9.87
N LEU A 33 -6.87 18.27 10.17
CA LEU A 33 -5.59 17.81 9.62
C LEU A 33 -5.22 16.42 10.14
N THR A 34 -5.41 16.14 11.43
CA THR A 34 -5.15 14.81 12.01
C THR A 34 -6.11 13.78 11.46
N ASN A 35 -7.40 14.09 11.33
CA ASN A 35 -8.36 13.20 10.69
C ASN A 35 -8.01 12.92 9.22
N ARG A 36 -7.53 13.92 8.48
CA ARG A 36 -7.06 13.73 7.11
C ARG A 36 -5.79 12.87 7.05
N ALA A 37 -4.85 13.03 7.98
CA ALA A 37 -3.65 12.21 8.05
C ALA A 37 -3.99 10.75 8.39
N VAL A 38 -4.88 10.52 9.36
CA VAL A 38 -5.35 9.17 9.75
C VAL A 38 -6.11 8.51 8.60
N ARG A 39 -7.00 9.24 7.91
CA ARG A 39 -7.74 8.70 6.76
C ARG A 39 -6.86 8.51 5.53
N GLY A 40 -5.94 9.44 5.27
CA GLY A 40 -4.99 9.39 4.16
C GLY A 40 -4.03 8.21 4.25
N ALA A 41 -3.60 7.83 5.46
CA ALA A 41 -2.78 6.63 5.68
C ALA A 41 -3.50 5.32 5.32
N SER A 42 -4.85 5.31 5.26
CA SER A 42 -5.64 4.11 4.93
C SER A 42 -6.27 4.14 3.52
N ALA A 43 -6.22 5.29 2.84
CA ALA A 43 -6.97 5.53 1.60
C ALA A 43 -6.13 5.34 0.32
N ASP A 44 -4.80 5.21 0.41
CA ASP A 44 -3.97 4.93 -0.77
C ASP A 44 -3.94 3.43 -1.11
N ARG A 45 -5.11 2.80 -1.16
CA ARG A 45 -5.24 1.56 -1.93
C ARG A 45 -5.29 2.02 -3.38
N GLY A 46 -4.12 2.11 -4.01
CA GLY A 46 -3.99 2.41 -5.43
C GLY A 46 -4.99 1.62 -6.29
N PRO A 47 -5.23 2.05 -7.55
CA PRO A 47 -6.38 1.65 -8.35
C PRO A 47 -6.69 0.17 -8.19
N GLN A 48 -7.91 -0.11 -7.70
CA GLN A 48 -8.36 -1.46 -7.36
C GLN A 48 -8.14 -2.36 -8.58
N LYS A 49 -7.07 -3.17 -8.53
CA LYS A 49 -6.67 -4.01 -9.67
C LYS A 49 -7.87 -4.87 -10.06
N ARG A 50 -8.32 -4.72 -11.31
CA ARG A 50 -9.45 -5.49 -11.85
C ARG A 50 -9.16 -6.97 -11.63
N LYS A 51 -9.98 -7.64 -10.81
CA LYS A 51 -9.87 -9.09 -10.61
C LYS A 51 -10.20 -9.75 -11.94
N LEU A 52 -9.17 -10.22 -12.65
CA LEU A 52 -9.33 -11.01 -13.86
C LEU A 52 -10.09 -12.29 -13.50
N LYS A 53 -11.28 -12.46 -14.08
CA LYS A 53 -12.07 -13.69 -13.96
C LYS A 53 -11.39 -14.79 -14.79
N LEU A 54 -10.40 -15.45 -14.22
CA LEU A 54 -9.69 -16.56 -14.86
C LEU A 54 -10.42 -17.88 -14.59
N SER A 55 -10.63 -18.67 -15.65
CA SER A 55 -11.07 -20.07 -15.55
C SER A 55 -10.11 -20.88 -14.68
N PRO A 56 -10.59 -21.89 -13.91
CA PRO A 56 -9.74 -22.74 -13.09
C PRO A 56 -8.58 -23.39 -13.87
N LYS A 57 -8.83 -23.84 -15.11
CA LYS A 57 -7.79 -24.42 -15.99
C LYS A 57 -6.69 -23.41 -16.27
N ARG A 58 -7.05 -22.19 -16.65
CA ARG A 58 -6.10 -21.12 -16.95
C ARG A 58 -5.29 -20.73 -15.71
N ARG A 59 -5.91 -20.72 -14.53
CA ARG A 59 -5.23 -20.47 -13.27
C ARG A 59 -4.17 -21.56 -12.97
N ALA A 60 -4.50 -22.82 -13.21
CA ALA A 60 -3.57 -23.93 -13.03
C ALA A 60 -2.37 -23.83 -13.98
N GLU A 61 -2.60 -23.50 -15.25
CA GLU A 61 -1.53 -23.26 -16.23
C GLU A 61 -0.60 -22.13 -15.80
N LEU A 62 -1.15 -20.99 -15.39
CA LEU A 62 -0.36 -19.84 -14.92
C LEU A 62 0.43 -20.18 -13.66
N LYS A 63 -0.11 -21.01 -12.77
CA LYS A 63 0.60 -21.48 -11.58
C LYS A 63 1.81 -22.33 -11.96
N LEU A 64 1.65 -23.26 -12.90
CA LEU A 64 2.77 -24.07 -13.42
C LEU A 64 3.81 -23.20 -14.13
N GLN A 65 3.37 -22.24 -14.95
CA GLN A 65 4.27 -21.29 -15.61
C GLN A 65 5.06 -20.46 -14.60
N GLY A 66 4.40 -19.95 -13.56
CA GLY A 66 5.05 -19.20 -12.48
C GLY A 66 6.08 -20.02 -11.71
N GLN A 67 5.76 -21.27 -11.38
CA GLN A 67 6.70 -22.20 -10.74
C GLN A 67 7.93 -22.46 -11.62
N TYR A 68 7.71 -22.75 -12.91
CA TYR A 68 8.79 -22.94 -13.88
C TYR A 68 9.70 -21.71 -13.95
N MET A 69 9.13 -20.52 -14.12
CA MET A 69 9.91 -19.28 -14.18
C MET A 69 10.65 -19.01 -12.87
N GLY A 70 10.03 -19.31 -11.73
CA GLY A 70 10.62 -19.13 -10.41
C GLY A 70 11.92 -19.92 -10.23
N TYR A 71 11.92 -21.19 -10.60
CA TYR A 71 13.13 -22.02 -10.54
C TYR A 71 14.15 -21.63 -11.62
N VAL A 72 13.72 -21.47 -12.86
CA VAL A 72 14.61 -21.19 -14.01
C VAL A 72 15.33 -19.85 -13.87
N ARG A 73 14.72 -18.84 -13.23
CA ARG A 73 15.31 -17.49 -13.10
C ARG A 73 16.68 -17.52 -12.41
N ARG A 74 16.86 -18.42 -11.43
CA ARG A 74 18.07 -18.52 -10.60
C ARG A 74 19.16 -19.43 -11.20
N LEU A 75 18.85 -20.19 -12.25
CA LEU A 75 19.77 -21.17 -12.83
C LEU A 75 20.87 -20.53 -13.70
N LYS A 76 22.03 -21.20 -13.78
CA LYS A 76 23.13 -20.84 -14.70
C LYS A 76 22.71 -21.08 -16.17
N PRO A 77 23.35 -20.43 -17.16
CA PRO A 77 22.96 -20.57 -18.57
C PRO A 77 22.90 -22.01 -19.09
N ARG A 78 23.88 -22.86 -18.71
CA ARG A 78 23.90 -24.28 -19.10
C ARG A 78 22.71 -25.06 -18.53
N GLN A 79 22.38 -24.84 -17.26
CA GLN A 79 21.22 -25.45 -16.60
C GLN A 79 19.90 -24.97 -17.24
N LYS A 80 19.81 -23.68 -17.61
CA LYS A 80 18.65 -23.13 -18.33
C LYS A 80 18.43 -23.83 -19.67
N ALA A 81 19.49 -24.10 -20.42
CA ALA A 81 19.39 -24.82 -21.69
C ALA A 81 18.87 -26.25 -21.50
N GLN A 82 19.39 -26.98 -20.51
CA GLN A 82 18.93 -28.33 -20.18
C GLN A 82 17.44 -28.36 -19.78
N VAL A 83 17.01 -27.44 -18.91
CA VAL A 83 15.61 -27.35 -18.48
C VAL A 83 14.68 -26.94 -19.64
N LYS A 84 15.15 -26.12 -20.59
CA LYS A 84 14.38 -25.78 -21.80
C LYS A 84 14.22 -26.98 -22.73
N ALA A 85 15.28 -27.74 -22.98
CA ALA A 85 15.22 -28.96 -23.77
C ALA A 85 14.24 -29.97 -23.14
N LEU A 86 14.36 -30.20 -21.83
CA LEU A 86 13.48 -31.11 -21.11
C LEU A 86 12.00 -30.69 -21.15
N ARG A 87 11.72 -29.37 -21.16
CA ARG A 87 10.35 -28.86 -21.32
C ARG A 87 9.77 -29.20 -22.69
N MET A 88 10.57 -29.16 -23.75
CA MET A 88 10.15 -29.49 -25.11
C MET A 88 9.85 -30.99 -25.23
N GLU A 89 10.67 -31.84 -24.62
CA GLU A 89 10.55 -33.29 -24.72
C GLU A 89 9.48 -33.89 -23.80
N LYS A 90 9.47 -33.51 -22.52
CA LYS A 90 8.66 -34.16 -21.46
C LYS A 90 7.60 -33.25 -20.86
N GLY A 91 7.54 -31.99 -21.31
CA GLY A 91 6.58 -31.00 -20.83
C GLY A 91 6.99 -30.28 -19.54
N VAL A 92 6.10 -29.40 -19.09
CA VAL A 92 6.39 -28.40 -18.06
C VAL A 92 6.59 -29.02 -16.67
N ARG A 93 5.86 -30.09 -16.32
CA ARG A 93 5.95 -30.71 -14.98
C ARG A 93 7.31 -31.35 -14.74
N ALA A 94 7.79 -32.16 -15.69
CA ALA A 94 9.12 -32.77 -15.61
C ALA A 94 10.22 -31.69 -15.56
N ALA A 95 10.06 -30.62 -16.34
CA ALA A 95 10.99 -29.50 -16.32
C ALA A 95 11.03 -28.77 -14.96
N ILE A 96 9.90 -28.61 -14.28
CA ILE A 96 9.83 -28.00 -12.94
C ILE A 96 10.60 -28.84 -11.91
N GLU A 97 10.41 -30.16 -11.90
CA GLU A 97 11.08 -31.04 -10.93
C GLU A 97 12.60 -30.98 -11.05
N ILE A 98 13.12 -31.03 -12.28
CA ILE A 98 14.56 -30.91 -12.53
C ILE A 98 15.06 -29.51 -12.20
N ALA A 99 14.34 -28.45 -12.61
CA ALA A 99 14.71 -27.07 -12.28
C ALA A 99 14.75 -26.83 -10.78
N ARG A 100 13.81 -27.42 -10.01
CA ARG A 100 13.77 -27.35 -8.55
C ARG A 100 15.00 -28.01 -7.93
N ARG A 101 15.42 -29.18 -8.42
CA ARG A 101 16.65 -29.86 -7.95
C ARG A 101 17.89 -29.01 -8.25
N MET A 102 17.99 -28.47 -9.46
CA MET A 102 19.12 -27.62 -9.87
C MET A 102 19.18 -26.27 -9.13
N ALA A 103 18.03 -25.75 -8.66
CA ALA A 103 17.97 -24.49 -7.93
C ALA A 103 18.21 -24.63 -6.42
N LYS A 104 18.17 -25.86 -5.90
CA LYS A 104 18.48 -26.16 -4.49
C LYS A 104 19.96 -26.51 -4.30
N ALA A 105 20.63 -26.99 -5.35
CA ALA A 105 22.07 -27.21 -5.43
C ALA A 105 22.82 -25.90 -5.65
#